data_AF-A0A351KV60-F1
#
_entry.id   AF-A0A351KV60-F1
#
_cell.length_a   1.000
_cell.length_b   1.000
_cell.length_c   1.000
_cell.angle_alpha   90.00
_cell.angle_beta   90.00
_cell.angle_gamma   90.00
#
_symmetry.space_group_name_H-M   'P 1'
#
loop_
_entity.id
_entity.type
_entity.pdbx_description
1 polymer ?
#
loop_
_entity_poly.entity_id
_entity_poly.type
_entity_poly.pdbx_seq_one_letter_code
_entity_poly.pdbx_strand_id
1 'polypeptide(L)'
;VANSIGATADIQNAIMTYGAVATSVCVDNGWYSYGAASGVYSPTTNACNGSVNHAVLLVGWDDATQSWLLRNSWGPGWGNNGYMQIKYDPNGQNSRVGFASTWVTAAANTLSVSVAGSGSVTSSPSGISCTANCNTSFAPGTSVSLTATPTSGAQFTGWSGGCSGTTNPCSVNLANPALVTANFSLPSFALTVSKSGNGTVTSSPAGIDCGVTCSATYTSGTTINLTAAPATGYLFSGWSGCTSSSGT
;
A
#
# COMPACT_ATOMS: atom_id res chain seq x y z
N VAL A 1 23.59 5.06 13.69
CA VAL A 1 24.59 5.17 12.59
C VAL A 1 25.77 4.32 12.99
N ALA A 2 26.19 3.36 12.17
CA ALA A 2 27.36 2.56 12.47
C ALA A 2 28.62 3.44 12.38
N ASN A 3 29.50 3.38 13.39
CA ASN A 3 30.80 4.08 13.38
C ASN A 3 31.82 3.32 12.52
N SER A 4 31.44 2.98 11.29
CA SER A 4 32.24 2.19 10.36
C SER A 4 31.94 2.58 8.92
N ILE A 5 32.78 2.08 8.01
CA ILE A 5 32.47 2.10 6.58
C ILE A 5 31.43 1.01 6.33
N GLY A 6 30.34 1.36 5.64
CA GLY A 6 29.36 0.39 5.18
C GLY A 6 29.92 -0.45 4.04
N ALA A 7 29.41 -1.66 3.82
CA ALA A 7 29.82 -2.42 2.64
C ALA A 7 29.47 -1.63 1.38
N THR A 8 30.34 -1.68 0.36
CA THR A 8 30.11 -0.97 -0.91
C THR A 8 28.73 -1.27 -1.50
N ALA A 9 28.34 -2.55 -1.49
CA ALA A 9 27.03 -2.98 -1.97
C ALA A 9 25.85 -2.36 -1.19
N ASP A 10 25.99 -2.19 0.13
CA ASP A 10 24.95 -1.59 0.96
C ASP A 10 24.78 -0.11 0.63
N ILE A 11 25.89 0.61 0.43
CA ILE A 11 25.89 2.03 0.06
C ILE A 11 25.31 2.19 -1.36
N GLN A 12 25.68 1.33 -2.32
CA GLN A 12 25.10 1.33 -3.67
C GLN A 12 23.59 1.08 -3.61
N ASN A 13 23.15 0.08 -2.83
CA ASN A 13 21.74 -0.21 -2.63
C ASN A 13 20.99 0.96 -1.99
N ALA A 14 21.61 1.62 -1.01
CA ALA A 14 21.05 2.82 -0.40
C ALA A 14 20.91 3.97 -1.42
N ILE A 15 21.89 4.17 -2.31
CA ILE A 15 21.80 5.17 -3.37
C ILE A 15 20.64 4.86 -4.32
N MET A 16 20.48 3.61 -4.73
CA MET A 16 19.36 3.18 -5.59
C MET A 16 18.00 3.34 -4.92
N THR A 17 17.92 3.08 -3.61
CA THR A 17 16.66 3.00 -2.88
C THR A 17 16.21 4.36 -2.32
N TYR A 18 17.16 5.14 -1.81
CA TYR A 18 16.88 6.35 -1.00
C TYR A 18 17.48 7.62 -1.61
N GLY A 19 18.23 7.52 -2.71
CA GLY A 19 18.92 8.65 -3.34
C GLY A 19 20.25 8.97 -2.65
N ALA A 20 20.67 10.23 -2.70
CA ALA A 20 21.99 10.64 -2.23
C ALA A 20 22.28 10.20 -0.78
N VAL A 21 23.43 9.58 -0.57
CA VAL A 21 23.90 9.13 0.74
C VAL A 21 24.89 10.13 1.30
N ALA A 22 24.62 10.68 2.48
CA ALA A 22 25.60 11.49 3.20
C ALA A 22 26.65 10.57 3.84
N THR A 23 27.92 10.90 3.66
CA THR A 23 29.04 10.16 4.25
C THR A 23 30.10 11.14 4.74
N SER A 24 30.98 10.65 5.60
CA SER A 24 32.22 11.35 5.91
C SER A 24 33.39 10.80 5.08
N VAL A 25 34.40 11.65 4.87
CA VAL A 25 35.66 11.34 4.18
C VAL A 25 36.83 11.98 4.95
N CYS A 26 38.01 11.42 4.75
CA CYS A 26 39.28 12.06 5.03
C CYS A 26 39.72 12.86 3.81
N VAL A 27 39.76 14.18 3.97
CA VAL A 27 40.30 15.12 2.99
C VAL A 27 41.79 15.30 3.25
N ASP A 28 42.60 14.99 2.24
CA ASP A 28 44.04 15.29 2.20
C ASP A 28 44.32 16.54 1.35
N ASN A 29 45.58 16.97 1.29
CA ASN A 29 45.98 18.16 0.53
C ASN A 29 45.71 18.06 -0.99
N GLY A 30 45.64 16.86 -1.55
CA GLY A 30 45.38 16.63 -2.97
C GLY A 30 43.96 17.03 -3.40
N TRP A 31 43.00 17.06 -2.46
CA TRP A 31 41.63 17.52 -2.74
C TRP A 31 41.57 18.97 -3.17
N TYR A 32 42.45 19.85 -2.63
CA TYR A 32 42.44 21.27 -2.99
C TYR A 32 42.86 21.52 -4.44
N SER A 33 43.64 20.60 -5.01
CA SER A 33 44.10 20.64 -6.40
C SER A 33 43.27 19.81 -7.37
N TYR A 34 42.24 19.09 -6.88
CA TYR A 34 41.39 18.29 -7.75
C TYR A 34 40.54 19.19 -8.66
N GLY A 35 40.70 19.04 -9.97
CA GLY A 35 40.01 19.81 -11.00
C GLY A 35 39.27 18.92 -11.99
N ALA A 36 38.55 19.54 -12.93
CA ALA A 36 37.68 18.82 -13.88
C ALA A 36 38.40 17.79 -14.76
N ALA A 37 39.71 17.94 -14.99
CA ALA A 37 40.53 17.01 -15.78
C ALA A 37 41.23 15.92 -14.95
N SER A 38 41.06 15.89 -13.63
CA SER A 38 41.86 15.07 -12.71
C SER A 38 41.50 13.58 -12.67
N GLY A 39 40.48 13.14 -13.42
CA GLY A 39 40.09 11.72 -13.49
C GLY A 39 39.59 11.16 -12.15
N VAL A 40 39.81 9.86 -11.92
CA VAL A 40 39.43 9.20 -10.65
C VAL A 40 40.46 9.50 -9.58
N TYR A 41 40.05 10.24 -8.56
CA TYR A 41 40.88 10.55 -7.42
C TYR A 41 41.13 9.30 -6.56
N SER A 42 42.39 9.04 -6.23
CA SER A 42 42.84 7.83 -5.53
C SER A 42 43.91 8.20 -4.49
N PRO A 43 43.52 8.58 -3.27
CA PRO A 43 44.48 8.85 -2.22
C PRO A 43 45.21 7.56 -1.83
N THR A 44 46.51 7.64 -1.65
CA THR A 44 47.38 6.50 -1.28
C THR A 44 47.88 6.58 0.17
N THR A 45 47.43 7.59 0.92
CA THR A 45 47.86 7.81 2.30
C THR A 45 46.65 8.03 3.21
N ASN A 46 46.80 7.62 4.48
CA ASN A 46 45.84 7.89 5.54
C ASN A 46 46.13 9.25 6.19
N ALA A 47 45.85 10.34 5.48
CA ALA A 47 46.18 11.70 5.93
C ALA A 47 45.51 12.09 7.26
N CYS A 48 44.42 11.43 7.64
CA CYS A 48 43.64 11.72 8.84
C CYS A 48 43.89 10.73 9.99
N ASN A 49 44.92 9.89 9.92
CA ASN A 49 45.27 8.92 10.98
C ASN A 49 44.08 8.05 11.41
N GLY A 50 43.31 7.53 10.45
CA GLY A 50 42.15 6.67 10.70
C GLY A 50 40.89 7.44 11.12
N SER A 51 40.90 8.77 11.09
CA SER A 51 39.73 9.63 11.33
C SER A 51 39.11 10.13 10.02
N VAL A 52 38.02 10.90 10.11
CA VAL A 52 37.42 11.66 9.00
C VAL A 52 37.32 13.12 9.41
N ASN A 53 37.34 14.05 8.46
CA ASN A 53 37.34 15.49 8.73
C ASN A 53 36.35 16.29 7.86
N HIS A 54 35.65 15.64 6.92
CA HIS A 54 34.74 16.33 6.01
C HIS A 54 33.51 15.48 5.68
N ALA A 55 32.37 16.13 5.46
CA ALA A 55 31.11 15.49 5.10
C ALA A 55 30.73 15.83 3.65
N VAL A 56 30.25 14.83 2.92
CA VAL A 56 29.98 14.87 1.48
C VAL A 56 28.76 14.02 1.14
N LEU A 57 28.27 14.14 -0.10
CA LEU A 57 27.22 13.26 -0.62
C LEU A 57 27.81 12.29 -1.65
N LEU A 58 27.48 11.01 -1.55
CA LEU A 58 27.63 10.04 -2.63
C LEU A 58 26.32 10.02 -3.41
N VAL A 59 26.40 10.25 -4.71
CA VAL A 59 25.22 10.40 -5.59
C VAL A 59 25.18 9.38 -6.73
N GLY A 60 26.20 8.54 -6.83
CA GLY A 60 26.33 7.52 -7.85
C GLY A 60 27.67 6.79 -7.72
N TRP A 61 27.93 5.86 -8.62
CA TRP A 61 29.17 5.11 -8.68
C TRP A 61 29.44 4.61 -10.09
N ASP A 62 30.65 4.09 -10.29
CA ASP A 62 31.06 3.41 -11.50
C ASP A 62 31.89 2.19 -11.10
N ASP A 63 31.32 0.99 -11.33
CA ASP A 63 31.96 -0.27 -10.99
C ASP A 63 33.12 -0.62 -11.92
N ALA A 64 33.14 -0.10 -13.16
CA ALA A 64 34.26 -0.32 -14.07
C ALA A 64 35.52 0.39 -13.56
N THR A 65 35.35 1.57 -12.96
CA THR A 65 36.44 2.32 -12.33
C THR A 65 36.57 2.09 -10.83
N GLN A 66 35.67 1.31 -10.22
CA GLN A 66 35.57 1.11 -8.77
C GLN A 66 35.60 2.44 -8.01
N SER A 67 34.71 3.37 -8.39
CA SER A 67 34.70 4.72 -7.85
C SER A 67 33.30 5.22 -7.51
N TRP A 68 33.23 6.11 -6.52
CA TRP A 68 32.03 6.86 -6.18
C TRP A 68 32.00 8.18 -6.95
N LEU A 69 30.80 8.57 -7.42
CA LEU A 69 30.52 9.95 -7.77
C LEU A 69 30.12 10.71 -6.50
N LEU A 70 31.02 11.59 -6.08
CA LEU A 70 30.88 12.41 -4.88
C LEU A 70 30.50 13.84 -5.27
N ARG A 71 29.52 14.41 -4.58
CA ARG A 71 29.17 15.82 -4.63
C ARG A 71 29.73 16.53 -3.40
N ASN A 72 30.52 17.58 -3.64
CA ASN A 72 31.12 18.39 -2.59
C ASN A 72 30.31 19.68 -2.35
N SER A 73 30.65 20.41 -1.28
CA SER A 73 29.99 21.63 -0.83
C SER A 73 30.85 22.89 -1.00
N TRP A 74 31.86 22.86 -1.88
CA TRP A 74 32.80 23.99 -2.13
C TRP A 74 32.47 24.79 -3.40
N GLY A 75 31.24 24.67 -3.89
CA GLY A 75 30.76 25.37 -5.08
C GLY A 75 31.16 24.70 -6.40
N PRO A 76 30.60 25.18 -7.54
CA PRO A 76 30.80 24.55 -8.84
C PRO A 76 32.20 24.78 -9.42
N GLY A 77 32.96 25.76 -8.92
CA GLY A 77 34.33 26.03 -9.39
C GLY A 77 35.38 25.01 -8.92
N TRP A 78 35.03 24.13 -7.98
CA TRP A 78 35.92 23.09 -7.48
C TRP A 78 35.65 21.74 -8.18
N GLY A 79 36.71 20.98 -8.46
CA GLY A 79 36.59 19.66 -9.10
C GLY A 79 35.94 19.70 -10.47
N ASN A 80 35.09 18.72 -10.76
CA ASN A 80 34.28 18.66 -11.96
C ASN A 80 32.88 19.23 -11.67
N ASN A 81 32.72 20.56 -11.79
CA ASN A 81 31.47 21.26 -11.51
C ASN A 81 30.92 21.02 -10.09
N GLY A 82 31.80 20.93 -9.08
CA GLY A 82 31.47 20.62 -7.69
C GLY A 82 31.49 19.13 -7.34
N TYR A 83 31.86 18.26 -8.29
CA TYR A 83 31.90 16.81 -8.10
C TYR A 83 33.32 16.25 -8.20
N MET A 84 33.50 15.04 -7.67
CA MET A 84 34.72 14.24 -7.75
C MET A 84 34.34 12.79 -7.99
N GLN A 85 35.07 12.11 -8.88
CA GLN A 85 35.14 10.65 -8.84
C GLN A 85 36.23 10.24 -7.87
N ILE A 86 35.93 9.42 -6.87
CA ILE A 86 36.89 8.94 -5.88
C ILE A 86 36.86 7.42 -5.78
N LYS A 87 38.02 6.76 -5.74
CA LYS A 87 38.10 5.30 -5.59
C LYS A 87 37.35 4.81 -4.35
N TYR A 88 36.74 3.63 -4.47
CA TYR A 88 36.23 2.90 -3.32
C TYR A 88 37.34 2.67 -2.28
N ASP A 89 36.97 2.70 -1.00
CA ASP A 89 37.88 2.39 0.10
C ASP A 89 37.19 1.50 1.14
N PRO A 90 36.82 0.25 0.76
CA PRO A 90 36.04 -0.63 1.63
C PRO A 90 36.78 -1.01 2.93
N ASN A 91 38.12 -0.90 2.92
CA ASN A 91 38.97 -1.18 4.08
C ASN A 91 39.30 0.08 4.90
N GLY A 92 38.90 1.26 4.45
CA GLY A 92 39.11 2.52 5.15
C GLY A 92 40.58 2.87 5.39
N GLN A 93 41.45 2.52 4.44
CA GLN A 93 42.89 2.72 4.59
C GLN A 93 43.34 4.11 4.16
N ASN A 94 42.57 4.80 3.33
CA ASN A 94 42.95 6.07 2.71
C ASN A 94 41.91 7.16 3.01
N SER A 95 41.00 7.43 2.07
CA SER A 95 39.97 8.46 2.21
C SER A 95 38.86 8.08 3.18
N ARG A 96 38.70 6.79 3.50
CA ARG A 96 37.59 6.27 4.31
C ARG A 96 36.22 6.65 3.74
N VAL A 97 36.13 6.86 2.43
CA VAL A 97 34.88 7.20 1.76
C VAL A 97 33.84 6.11 1.99
N GLY A 98 32.65 6.51 2.45
CA GLY A 98 31.61 5.62 2.94
C GLY A 98 31.53 5.50 4.46
N PHE A 99 32.44 6.14 5.22
CA PHE A 99 32.40 6.15 6.69
C PHE A 99 31.17 6.88 7.24
N ALA A 100 30.47 6.21 8.16
CA ALA A 100 29.26 6.73 8.81
C ALA A 100 28.18 7.16 7.79
N SER A 101 28.05 6.40 6.70
CA SER A 101 27.04 6.61 5.67
C SER A 101 25.62 6.65 6.27
N THR A 102 24.84 7.65 5.87
CA THR A 102 23.45 7.85 6.29
C THR A 102 22.63 8.39 5.13
N TRP A 103 21.34 8.05 5.11
CA TRP A 103 20.39 8.51 4.11
C TRP A 103 19.07 8.91 4.77
N VAL A 104 18.27 9.70 4.07
CA VAL A 104 16.96 10.12 4.53
C VAL A 104 15.92 9.15 3.99
N THR A 105 15.16 8.52 4.87
CA THR A 105 13.95 7.79 4.48
C THR A 105 12.74 8.70 4.68
N ALA A 106 11.97 8.95 3.63
CA ALA A 106 10.67 9.58 3.81
C ALA A 106 9.73 8.63 4.58
N ALA A 107 9.03 9.14 5.58
CA ALA A 107 8.06 8.35 6.32
C ALA A 107 6.96 7.87 5.35
N ALA A 108 6.66 6.57 5.37
CA ALA A 108 5.61 6.01 4.53
C ALA A 108 4.23 6.56 4.92
N ASN A 109 3.34 6.73 3.94
CA ASN A 109 1.96 7.10 4.17
C ASN A 109 1.08 5.86 4.23
N THR A 110 0.16 5.81 5.19
CA THR A 110 -0.77 4.69 5.34
C THR A 110 -1.99 4.87 4.45
N LEU A 111 -2.28 3.87 3.61
CA LEU A 111 -3.54 3.72 2.91
C LEU A 111 -4.42 2.74 3.68
N SER A 112 -5.54 3.24 4.20
CA SER A 112 -6.60 2.44 4.81
C SER A 112 -7.70 2.16 3.79
N VAL A 113 -8.17 0.91 3.73
CA VAL A 113 -9.27 0.49 2.87
C VAL A 113 -10.38 -0.10 3.73
N SER A 114 -11.60 0.38 3.50
CA SER A 114 -12.84 -0.15 4.07
C SER A 114 -13.65 -0.84 2.98
N VAL A 115 -14.26 -1.97 3.30
CA VAL A 115 -15.11 -2.74 2.39
C VAL A 115 -16.52 -2.74 2.96
N ALA A 116 -17.43 -2.00 2.33
CA ALA A 116 -18.84 -1.94 2.70
C ALA A 116 -19.67 -2.84 1.78
N GLY A 117 -20.36 -3.83 2.35
CA GLY A 117 -21.12 -4.82 1.60
C GLY A 117 -20.31 -6.08 1.24
N SER A 118 -20.73 -6.81 0.22
CA SER A 118 -20.14 -8.10 -0.17
C SER A 118 -19.19 -7.98 -1.36
N GLY A 119 -17.89 -7.90 -1.08
CA GLY A 119 -16.85 -7.83 -2.09
C GLY A 119 -15.45 -7.90 -1.52
N SER A 120 -14.47 -7.60 -2.35
CA SER A 120 -13.05 -7.55 -1.99
C SER A 120 -12.35 -6.40 -2.70
N VAL A 121 -11.22 -5.95 -2.15
CA VAL A 121 -10.37 -4.92 -2.74
C VAL A 121 -8.92 -5.41 -2.79
N THR A 122 -8.26 -5.17 -3.92
CA THR A 122 -6.82 -5.40 -4.12
C THR A 122 -6.13 -4.14 -4.64
N SER A 123 -4.82 -3.99 -4.44
CA SER A 123 -4.04 -2.85 -4.98
C SER A 123 -2.94 -3.22 -5.97
N SER A 124 -2.59 -2.27 -6.84
CA SER A 124 -1.31 -2.19 -7.55
C SER A 124 -0.66 -0.81 -7.30
N PRO A 125 0.57 -0.72 -6.76
CA PRO A 125 1.42 -1.80 -6.29
C PRO A 125 0.75 -2.68 -5.22
N SER A 126 1.21 -3.93 -5.08
CA SER A 126 0.64 -4.87 -4.12
C SER A 126 0.84 -4.38 -2.68
N GLY A 127 -0.14 -4.63 -1.82
CA GLY A 127 -0.10 -4.23 -0.41
C GLY A 127 -1.48 -4.26 0.25
N ILE A 128 -2.53 -4.02 -0.52
CA ILE A 128 -3.93 -4.22 -0.12
C ILE A 128 -4.46 -5.49 -0.77
N SER A 129 -5.05 -6.37 0.04
CA SER A 129 -5.85 -7.51 -0.39
C SER A 129 -6.76 -7.91 0.78
N CYS A 130 -8.01 -7.42 0.77
CA CYS A 130 -8.91 -7.63 1.90
C CYS A 130 -10.41 -7.64 1.51
N THR A 131 -11.19 -8.36 2.30
CA THR A 131 -12.67 -8.45 2.26
C THR A 131 -13.34 -7.64 3.38
N ALA A 132 -12.54 -7.04 4.26
CA ALA A 132 -12.94 -6.20 5.38
C ALA A 132 -11.93 -5.06 5.52
N ASN A 133 -12.02 -4.27 6.60
CA ASN A 133 -11.10 -3.16 6.81
C ASN A 133 -9.65 -3.63 6.92
N CYS A 134 -8.77 -3.04 6.11
CA CYS A 134 -7.34 -3.31 6.14
C CYS A 134 -6.54 -2.05 5.83
N ASN A 135 -5.24 -2.08 6.06
CA ASN A 135 -4.35 -0.98 5.72
C ASN A 135 -2.96 -1.49 5.36
N THR A 136 -2.22 -0.66 4.63
CA THR A 136 -0.80 -0.86 4.35
C THR A 136 -0.13 0.50 4.15
N SER A 137 1.19 0.56 4.18
CA SER A 137 1.93 1.81 3.97
C SER A 137 2.72 1.79 2.67
N PHE A 138 2.70 2.90 1.93
CA PHE A 138 3.47 3.08 0.70
C PHE A 138 4.38 4.31 0.83
N ALA A 139 5.42 4.37 0.00
CA ALA A 139 6.25 5.57 -0.08
C ALA A 139 5.41 6.81 -0.44
N PRO A 140 5.72 8.00 0.08
CA PRO A 140 4.97 9.21 -0.24
C PRO A 140 4.90 9.48 -1.75
N GLY A 141 3.71 9.88 -2.21
CA GLY A 141 3.45 10.16 -3.62
C GLY A 141 3.25 8.93 -4.50
N THR A 142 3.26 7.72 -3.93
CA THR A 142 2.93 6.49 -4.67
C THR A 142 1.51 6.59 -5.22
N SER A 143 1.35 6.36 -6.53
CA SER A 143 0.05 6.21 -7.18
C SER A 143 -0.42 4.77 -7.03
N VAL A 144 -1.47 4.55 -6.23
CA VAL A 144 -2.03 3.22 -5.93
C VAL A 144 -3.35 3.05 -6.68
N SER A 145 -3.44 2.01 -7.50
CA SER A 145 -4.65 1.58 -8.20
C SER A 145 -5.38 0.52 -7.38
N LEU A 146 -6.58 0.83 -6.90
CA LEU A 146 -7.46 -0.06 -6.14
C LEU A 146 -8.52 -0.68 -7.05
N THR A 147 -8.58 -2.01 -7.06
CA THR A 147 -9.58 -2.77 -7.82
C THR A 147 -10.58 -3.39 -6.86
N ALA A 148 -11.86 -3.07 -7.05
CA ALA A 148 -12.97 -3.70 -6.36
C ALA A 148 -13.46 -4.94 -7.13
N THR A 149 -13.74 -6.02 -6.43
CA THR A 149 -14.33 -7.24 -7.02
C THR A 149 -15.53 -7.67 -6.19
N PRO A 150 -16.77 -7.51 -6.70
CA PRO A 150 -17.97 -7.97 -6.02
C PRO A 150 -17.95 -9.49 -5.83
N THR A 151 -18.49 -9.97 -4.71
CA THR A 151 -18.82 -11.40 -4.57
C THR A 151 -19.96 -11.76 -5.52
N SER A 152 -20.11 -13.05 -5.85
CA SER A 152 -21.21 -13.54 -6.69
C SER A 152 -22.57 -13.01 -6.23
N GLY A 153 -23.34 -12.44 -7.16
CA GLY A 153 -24.65 -11.83 -6.89
C GLY A 153 -24.61 -10.39 -6.37
N ALA A 154 -23.47 -9.87 -5.93
CA ALA A 154 -23.30 -8.48 -5.52
C ALA A 154 -22.90 -7.57 -6.69
N GLN A 155 -23.09 -6.27 -6.51
CA GLN A 155 -22.71 -5.22 -7.44
C GLN A 155 -21.77 -4.24 -6.75
N PHE A 156 -20.75 -3.77 -7.47
CA PHE A 156 -19.95 -2.64 -7.03
C PHE A 156 -20.73 -1.35 -7.30
N THR A 157 -20.96 -0.56 -6.26
CA THR A 157 -21.77 0.67 -6.35
C THR A 157 -20.93 1.94 -6.38
N GLY A 158 -19.66 1.89 -5.98
CA GLY A 158 -18.73 3.00 -6.10
C GLY A 158 -17.70 3.11 -4.98
N TRP A 159 -16.72 3.97 -5.21
CA TRP A 159 -15.71 4.37 -4.25
C TRP A 159 -16.13 5.62 -3.49
N SER A 160 -15.60 5.79 -2.27
CA SER A 160 -15.70 7.02 -1.48
C SER A 160 -14.45 7.22 -0.62
N GLY A 161 -14.20 8.47 -0.18
CA GLY A 161 -13.00 8.84 0.57
C GLY A 161 -11.87 9.34 -0.33
N GLY A 162 -10.68 8.77 -0.20
CA GLY A 162 -9.47 9.14 -0.93
C GLY A 162 -9.53 8.94 -2.45
N CYS A 163 -10.56 8.25 -2.93
CA CYS A 163 -11.04 8.31 -4.31
C CYS A 163 -12.56 8.12 -4.31
N SER A 164 -13.22 8.57 -5.37
CA SER A 164 -14.69 8.59 -5.44
C SER A 164 -15.21 8.28 -6.84
N GLY A 165 -16.47 7.85 -6.89
CA GLY A 165 -17.17 7.57 -8.15
C GLY A 165 -17.22 6.08 -8.48
N THR A 166 -17.72 5.75 -9.66
CA THR A 166 -18.02 4.36 -10.06
C THR A 166 -16.93 3.73 -10.93
N THR A 167 -15.89 4.48 -11.30
CA THR A 167 -14.77 3.96 -12.07
C THR A 167 -13.99 2.93 -11.26
N ASN A 168 -13.79 1.75 -11.83
CA ASN A 168 -13.05 0.64 -11.23
C ASN A 168 -12.05 0.11 -12.26
N PRO A 169 -10.73 0.18 -12.01
CA PRO A 169 -10.06 0.56 -10.76
C PRO A 169 -10.15 2.05 -10.38
N CYS A 170 -10.00 2.38 -9.09
CA CYS A 170 -9.81 3.74 -8.59
C CYS A 170 -8.30 4.03 -8.41
N SER A 171 -7.86 5.25 -8.73
CA SER A 171 -6.48 5.68 -8.50
C SER A 171 -6.37 6.64 -7.32
N VAL A 172 -5.41 6.41 -6.42
CA VAL A 172 -5.12 7.22 -5.23
C VAL A 172 -3.67 7.67 -5.27
N ASN A 173 -3.42 8.98 -5.29
CA ASN A 173 -2.07 9.51 -5.09
C ASN A 173 -1.81 9.68 -3.58
N LEU A 174 -0.94 8.84 -3.01
CA LEU A 174 -0.71 8.78 -1.58
C LEU A 174 0.35 9.80 -1.10
N ALA A 175 0.07 11.09 -1.33
CA ALA A 175 0.89 12.18 -0.80
C ALA A 175 0.75 12.36 0.72
N ASN A 176 -0.39 11.96 1.28
CA ASN A 176 -0.70 11.92 2.71
C ASN A 176 -1.43 10.60 3.03
N PRO A 177 -1.59 10.21 4.32
CA PRO A 177 -2.44 9.08 4.68
C PRO A 177 -3.87 9.25 4.14
N ALA A 178 -4.46 8.16 3.65
CA ALA A 178 -5.78 8.20 3.01
C ALA A 178 -6.66 7.04 3.47
N LEU A 179 -7.98 7.26 3.49
CA LEU A 179 -9.00 6.23 3.69
C LEU A 179 -9.85 6.12 2.42
N VAL A 180 -9.95 4.93 1.84
CA VAL A 180 -10.83 4.63 0.71
C VAL A 180 -11.84 3.57 1.11
N THR A 181 -13.10 3.76 0.75
CA THR A 181 -14.16 2.77 0.95
C THR A 181 -14.68 2.26 -0.38
N ALA A 182 -14.66 0.94 -0.59
CA ALA A 182 -15.36 0.27 -1.67
C ALA A 182 -16.78 -0.08 -1.21
N ASN A 183 -17.78 0.34 -1.98
CA ASN A 183 -19.18 0.05 -1.67
C ASN A 183 -19.71 -1.03 -2.62
N PHE A 184 -20.39 -2.00 -2.03
CA PHE A 184 -21.05 -3.10 -2.71
C PHE A 184 -22.48 -3.23 -2.22
N SER A 185 -23.39 -3.63 -3.10
CA SER A 185 -24.79 -3.94 -2.75
C SER A 185 -25.20 -5.30 -3.30
N LEU A 186 -26.05 -6.00 -2.57
CA LEU A 186 -26.78 -7.15 -3.09
C LEU A 186 -28.16 -6.66 -3.56
N PRO A 187 -28.68 -7.14 -4.70
CA PRO A 187 -30.04 -6.82 -5.11
C PRO A 187 -31.04 -7.38 -4.09
N SER A 188 -32.16 -6.70 -3.91
CA SER A 188 -33.27 -7.15 -3.06
C SER A 188 -34.46 -7.58 -3.89
N PHE A 189 -35.13 -8.65 -3.46
CA PHE A 189 -36.32 -9.20 -4.12
C PHE A 189 -37.49 -9.25 -3.13
N ALA A 190 -38.70 -8.98 -3.62
CA ALA A 190 -39.92 -9.13 -2.82
C ALA A 190 -40.34 -10.59 -2.79
N LEU A 191 -40.54 -11.13 -1.58
CA LEU A 191 -41.22 -12.41 -1.34
C LEU A 191 -42.65 -12.11 -0.92
N THR A 192 -43.63 -12.66 -1.64
CA THR A 192 -45.05 -12.51 -1.35
C THR A 192 -45.66 -13.86 -0.98
N VAL A 193 -46.36 -13.91 0.15
CA VAL A 193 -47.07 -15.09 0.66
C VAL A 193 -48.57 -14.93 0.41
N SER A 194 -49.16 -15.87 -0.30
CA SER A 194 -50.62 -15.95 -0.45
C SER A 194 -51.16 -16.97 0.54
N LYS A 195 -51.94 -16.50 1.52
CA LYS A 195 -52.56 -17.38 2.52
C LYS A 195 -53.94 -17.83 2.07
N SER A 196 -54.20 -19.12 2.13
CA SER A 196 -55.54 -19.72 2.01
C SER A 196 -55.90 -20.42 3.32
N GLY A 197 -57.06 -20.10 3.90
CA GLY A 197 -57.50 -20.58 5.22
C GLY A 197 -57.27 -19.58 6.38
N ASN A 198 -57.58 -20.02 7.61
CA ASN A 198 -57.47 -19.20 8.83
C ASN A 198 -56.21 -19.54 9.64
N GLY A 199 -55.59 -18.50 10.19
CA GLY A 199 -54.26 -18.54 10.79
C GLY A 199 -53.37 -17.43 10.25
N THR A 200 -52.08 -17.46 10.61
CA THR A 200 -51.05 -16.51 10.17
C THR A 200 -49.84 -17.24 9.57
N VAL A 201 -49.04 -16.53 8.78
CA VAL A 201 -47.73 -17.00 8.32
C VAL A 201 -46.71 -15.95 8.67
N THR A 202 -45.66 -16.35 9.38
CA THR A 202 -44.55 -15.46 9.78
C THR A 202 -43.25 -15.89 9.11
N SER A 203 -42.27 -14.98 9.01
CA SER A 203 -40.94 -15.27 8.47
C SER A 203 -39.81 -15.04 9.48
N SER A 204 -38.72 -15.78 9.30
CA SER A 204 -37.41 -15.49 9.90
C SER A 204 -36.35 -15.49 8.78
N PRO A 205 -35.67 -14.36 8.49
CA PRO A 205 -35.78 -13.04 9.15
C PRO A 205 -37.20 -12.42 9.09
N ALA A 206 -37.51 -11.58 10.07
CA ALA A 206 -38.83 -10.95 10.17
C ALA A 206 -39.09 -10.01 8.97
N GLY A 207 -40.34 -9.98 8.52
CA GLY A 207 -40.79 -9.13 7.42
C GLY A 207 -42.18 -9.51 6.93
N ILE A 208 -42.50 -10.81 6.93
CA ILE A 208 -43.84 -11.31 6.64
C ILE A 208 -44.52 -11.67 7.95
N ASP A 209 -45.71 -11.12 8.14
CA ASP A 209 -46.72 -11.55 9.12
C ASP A 209 -48.08 -11.50 8.42
N CYS A 210 -48.36 -12.57 7.69
CA CYS A 210 -49.51 -12.68 6.79
C CYS A 210 -50.81 -12.98 7.56
N GLY A 211 -51.07 -12.17 8.59
CA GLY A 211 -52.40 -11.74 9.03
C GLY A 211 -52.72 -10.30 8.60
N VAL A 212 -51.70 -9.48 8.31
CA VAL A 212 -51.82 -8.08 7.82
C VAL A 212 -50.83 -7.81 6.68
N THR A 213 -49.56 -8.21 6.81
CA THR A 213 -48.49 -7.92 5.84
C THR A 213 -47.95 -9.21 5.23
N CYS A 214 -48.30 -9.44 3.96
CA CYS A 214 -48.01 -10.68 3.24
C CYS A 214 -46.86 -10.54 2.23
N SER A 215 -46.13 -9.44 2.21
CA SER A 215 -45.00 -9.25 1.31
C SER A 215 -43.87 -8.49 2.02
N ALA A 216 -42.64 -8.91 1.81
CA ALA A 216 -41.45 -8.23 2.31
C ALA A 216 -40.27 -8.40 1.34
N THR A 217 -39.35 -7.44 1.37
CA THR A 217 -38.13 -7.48 0.55
C THR A 217 -36.97 -8.08 1.32
N TYR A 218 -36.24 -8.98 0.65
CA TYR A 218 -35.06 -9.64 1.20
C TYR A 218 -33.89 -9.50 0.24
N THR A 219 -32.69 -9.35 0.77
CA THR A 219 -31.46 -9.33 -0.02
C THR A 219 -31.23 -10.70 -0.68
N SER A 220 -30.69 -10.70 -1.90
CA SER A 220 -30.32 -11.92 -2.61
C SER A 220 -29.45 -12.83 -1.76
N GLY A 221 -29.71 -14.14 -1.82
CA GLY A 221 -28.99 -15.14 -1.02
C GLY A 221 -29.48 -15.29 0.43
N THR A 222 -30.45 -14.50 0.87
CA THR A 222 -31.06 -14.66 2.21
C THR A 222 -31.88 -15.95 2.26
N THR A 223 -31.55 -16.86 3.17
CA THR A 223 -32.42 -17.99 3.52
C THR A 223 -33.57 -17.48 4.39
N ILE A 224 -34.81 -17.71 3.95
CA ILE A 224 -36.01 -17.27 4.64
C ILE A 224 -36.79 -18.50 5.09
N ASN A 225 -37.01 -18.62 6.40
CA ASN A 225 -37.82 -19.67 6.98
C ASN A 225 -39.24 -19.14 7.22
N LEU A 226 -40.25 -19.76 6.59
CA LEU A 226 -41.65 -19.43 6.82
C LEU A 226 -42.27 -20.40 7.84
N THR A 227 -43.06 -19.88 8.76
CA THR A 227 -43.78 -20.66 9.77
C THR A 227 -45.28 -20.38 9.67
N ALA A 228 -46.09 -21.41 9.47
CA ALA A 228 -47.55 -21.30 9.47
C ALA A 228 -48.11 -21.61 10.87
N ALA A 229 -49.01 -20.76 11.36
CA ALA A 229 -49.74 -20.95 12.61
C ALA A 229 -51.25 -21.00 12.32
N PRO A 230 -51.84 -22.21 12.17
CA PRO A 230 -53.28 -22.36 11.97
C PRO A 230 -54.07 -21.79 13.15
N ALA A 231 -55.22 -21.16 12.87
CA ALA A 231 -56.15 -20.73 13.91
C ALA A 231 -56.81 -21.95 14.60
N THR A 232 -57.41 -21.74 15.78
CA THR A 232 -58.16 -22.79 16.48
C THR A 232 -59.21 -23.43 15.55
N GLY A 233 -59.17 -24.76 15.42
CA GLY A 233 -60.05 -25.53 14.53
C GLY A 233 -59.52 -25.72 13.10
N TYR A 234 -58.34 -25.19 12.76
CA TYR A 234 -57.70 -25.36 11.46
C TYR A 234 -56.40 -26.18 11.59
N LEU A 235 -56.02 -26.88 10.52
CA LEU A 235 -54.77 -27.63 10.42
C LEU A 235 -53.93 -27.08 9.27
N PHE A 236 -52.60 -27.16 9.39
CA PHE A 236 -51.70 -26.80 8.30
C PHE A 236 -51.68 -27.93 7.26
N SER A 237 -51.95 -27.58 6.00
CA SER A 237 -52.03 -28.56 4.91
C SER A 237 -50.74 -28.70 4.10
N GLY A 238 -49.86 -27.69 4.11
CA GLY A 238 -48.61 -27.69 3.34
C GLY A 238 -48.30 -26.37 2.63
N TRP A 239 -47.08 -26.29 2.12
CA TRP A 239 -46.56 -25.18 1.32
C TRP A 239 -46.60 -25.50 -0.18
N SER A 240 -46.83 -24.49 -1.02
CA SER A 240 -46.72 -24.60 -2.48
C SER A 240 -46.09 -23.32 -3.08
N GLY A 241 -45.62 -23.39 -4.34
CA GLY A 241 -45.12 -22.23 -5.09
C GLY A 241 -43.61 -21.95 -5.04
N CYS A 242 -42.84 -22.68 -4.23
CA CYS A 242 -41.37 -22.60 -4.22
C CYS A 242 -40.74 -23.89 -4.78
N THR A 243 -39.59 -23.76 -5.45
CA THR A 243 -38.85 -24.89 -6.08
C THR A 243 -38.14 -25.80 -5.07
N SER A 244 -38.01 -25.35 -3.82
CA SER A 244 -37.63 -26.19 -2.68
C SER A 244 -38.40 -25.71 -1.45
N SER A 245 -39.45 -26.43 -1.07
CA SER A 245 -40.15 -26.25 0.19
C SER A 245 -39.77 -27.42 1.11
N SER A 246 -39.21 -27.10 2.28
CA SER A 246 -39.03 -28.05 3.38
C SER A 246 -39.55 -27.40 4.65
N GLY A 247 -40.64 -27.93 5.20
CA GLY A 247 -41.23 -27.40 6.42
C GLY A 247 -42.51 -28.17 6.76
N THR A 248 -42.66 -28.50 8.04
CA THR A 248 -43.87 -29.10 8.64
C THR A 248 -44.81 -28.04 9.16
#